data_AF-A0A8J9TCV5-F1
#
_entry.id   AF-A0A8J9TCV5-F1
#
_cell.length_a   1.000
_cell.length_b   1.000
_cell.length_c   1.000
_cell.angle_alpha   90.00
_cell.angle_beta   90.00
_cell.angle_gamma   90.00
#
_symmetry.space_group_name_H-M   'P 1'
#
loop_
_entity.id
_entity.type
_entity.pdbx_description
1 polymer ?
#
loop_
_entity_poly.entity_id
_entity_poly.type
_entity_poly.pdbx_seq_one_letter_code
_entity_poly.pdbx_strand_id
1 'polypeptide(L)'
;MKGRPKVPTRNASGSAGTSTGGSGTRSKYLRYIGVFIQCFVFLGGVTIGMDLYVLWPNASHVHPQPATSASIPQSHLLSPHAVHLSSLQHVLETETKSEYLSNYHSHSLHDQKGHDRVLQMLHKANVTLDAKTMAQLPTWSQIVAQYGPNPVIFGLDTCTQFRNTVPELRRMLGAAGMFSTGTNLVTSLLKSNCQIPARVAHFGVNATKEAHGMRWQVPWGKHTPASYRLAHATEKAKGIAKEDLLPIVTIRNPWRWMQSMCKNPYSARWPHHQICPHLQDIVGDDASWIPVTVKYGAAEESYQSLVHLYNEWYALYRDASYPRLIIRMEDLIFRAEETVTAVCECAGGLIRRDQPFQQPLESAKNDSPGHDTSIGMVEAWIKYSQPLRPNAGFTKEDYNAGSTAIDPFWMSYFQYQSPPV
;
A
#
# COMPACT_ATOMS: atom_id res chain seq x y z
N MET A 1 -71.48 14.20 17.12
CA MET A 1 -71.72 15.65 16.92
C MET A 1 -70.50 16.42 17.41
N LYS A 2 -70.00 17.34 16.56
CA LYS A 2 -69.18 18.57 16.75
C LYS A 2 -68.59 18.83 18.17
N GLY A 3 -67.35 19.30 18.37
CA GLY A 3 -66.36 19.91 17.48
C GLY A 3 -65.18 20.48 18.30
N ARG A 4 -64.11 20.88 17.58
CA ARG A 4 -62.93 21.62 18.10
C ARG A 4 -63.30 23.01 18.66
N PRO A 5 -62.44 23.62 19.49
CA PRO A 5 -61.79 24.90 19.10
C PRO A 5 -60.29 24.95 19.51
N LYS A 6 -59.36 25.35 18.64
CA LYS A 6 -58.94 26.71 18.18
C LYS A 6 -57.85 27.38 19.06
N VAL A 7 -56.69 27.56 18.41
CA VAL A 7 -55.60 28.49 18.75
C VAL A 7 -56.03 29.94 18.50
N PRO A 8 -55.44 30.92 19.22
CA PRO A 8 -55.23 32.24 18.66
C PRO A 8 -53.75 32.69 18.69
N THR A 9 -53.33 33.20 17.53
CA THR A 9 -52.18 34.08 17.26
C THR A 9 -52.52 35.55 17.54
N ARG A 10 -51.54 36.40 17.93
CA ARG A 10 -51.35 37.81 17.50
C ARG A 10 -50.11 38.43 18.20
N ASN A 11 -49.12 38.93 17.44
CA ASN A 11 -48.86 40.33 16.98
C ASN A 11 -48.34 41.25 18.11
N ALA A 12 -47.09 41.74 18.09
CA ALA A 12 -46.42 42.72 17.20
C ALA A 12 -46.66 44.19 17.61
N SER A 13 -45.58 44.90 18.01
CA SER A 13 -45.25 46.34 17.79
C SER A 13 -44.27 46.83 18.87
N GLY A 14 -43.04 47.24 18.53
CA GLY A 14 -42.58 48.65 18.47
C GLY A 14 -41.95 49.08 19.82
N SER A 15 -40.87 49.84 19.98
CA SER A 15 -40.09 50.73 19.11
C SER A 15 -38.79 51.14 19.84
N ALA A 16 -37.74 51.46 19.06
CA ALA A 16 -36.68 52.46 19.27
C ALA A 16 -35.98 52.62 20.63
N GLY A 17 -34.67 52.36 20.64
CA GLY A 17 -33.74 52.79 21.69
C GLY A 17 -32.29 52.74 21.19
N THR A 18 -31.62 53.87 21.25
CA THR A 18 -30.32 54.26 20.67
C THR A 18 -29.08 53.51 21.19
N SER A 19 -28.04 53.62 20.35
CA SER A 19 -26.66 53.10 20.44
C SER A 19 -25.85 53.45 21.69
N THR A 20 -24.98 52.53 22.11
CA THR A 20 -23.51 52.68 22.29
C THR A 20 -22.92 51.27 22.39
N GLY A 21 -21.98 50.86 21.52
CA GLY A 21 -20.55 50.95 21.79
C GLY A 21 -20.03 49.71 22.55
N GLY A 22 -19.63 48.65 21.83
CA GLY A 22 -19.07 47.44 22.45
C GLY A 22 -18.34 46.56 21.44
N SER A 23 -17.02 46.53 21.55
CA SER A 23 -16.07 45.80 20.71
C SER A 23 -16.34 44.29 20.63
N GLY A 24 -16.39 43.74 19.42
CA GLY A 24 -16.36 42.30 19.17
C GLY A 24 -15.51 42.00 17.94
N THR A 25 -14.28 41.57 18.19
CA THR A 25 -13.31 41.09 17.20
C THR A 25 -13.85 39.84 16.49
N ARG A 26 -14.32 40.01 15.24
CA ARG A 26 -14.54 38.90 14.31
C ARG A 26 -13.36 38.81 13.35
N SER A 27 -12.57 37.76 13.55
CA SER A 27 -11.55 37.27 12.62
C SER A 27 -12.19 36.96 11.26
N LYS A 28 -11.82 37.73 10.24
CA LYS A 28 -12.10 37.42 8.83
C LYS A 28 -10.91 36.64 8.28
N TYR A 29 -11.12 35.37 7.95
CA TYR A 29 -10.19 34.62 7.11
C TYR A 29 -10.28 35.19 5.68
N LEU A 30 -9.30 36.03 5.33
CA LEU A 30 -9.01 36.43 3.97
C LEU A 30 -8.34 35.26 3.24
N ARG A 31 -8.97 34.79 2.18
CA ARG A 31 -8.35 33.91 1.17
C ARG A 31 -7.27 34.72 0.45
N TYR A 32 -6.00 34.41 0.69
CA TYR A 32 -4.92 34.82 -0.20
C TYR A 32 -4.92 33.90 -1.42
N ILE A 33 -5.36 34.44 -2.55
CA ILE A 33 -5.02 33.91 -3.87
C ILE A 33 -3.66 34.51 -4.21
N GLY A 34 -2.60 33.75 -3.98
CA GLY A 34 -1.27 34.07 -4.48
C GLY A 34 -1.17 33.69 -5.94
N VAL A 35 -1.36 34.66 -6.83
CA VAL A 35 -0.97 34.57 -8.24
C VAL A 35 0.56 34.78 -8.28
N PHE A 36 1.32 33.73 -8.57
CA PHE A 36 2.72 33.88 -8.95
C PHE A 36 2.77 34.29 -10.42
N ILE A 37 2.90 35.60 -10.67
CA ILE A 37 3.40 36.14 -11.94
C ILE A 37 4.92 36.03 -11.89
N GLN A 38 5.47 35.11 -12.67
CA GLN A 38 6.90 35.04 -12.89
C GLN A 38 7.23 35.99 -14.05
N CYS A 39 7.77 37.16 -13.70
CA CYS A 39 8.36 38.09 -14.66
C CYS A 39 9.57 37.43 -15.32
N PHE A 40 9.43 37.06 -16.59
CA PHE A 40 10.58 36.87 -17.48
C PHE A 40 10.89 38.22 -18.14
N VAL A 41 12.05 38.76 -17.77
CA VAL A 41 12.68 39.86 -18.50
C VAL A 41 13.17 39.30 -19.83
N PHE A 42 12.53 39.75 -20.90
CA PHE A 42 12.95 39.54 -22.28
C PHE A 42 14.21 40.36 -22.57
N LEU A 43 15.27 39.70 -23.04
CA LEU A 43 16.32 40.31 -23.84
C LEU A 43 16.56 39.45 -25.08
N GLY A 44 16.44 40.08 -26.25
CA GLY A 44 17.04 39.60 -27.49
C GLY A 44 16.18 38.63 -28.29
N GLY A 45 15.61 39.12 -29.38
CA GLY A 45 14.85 38.34 -30.34
C GLY A 45 15.73 37.56 -31.30
N VAL A 46 15.12 36.57 -31.94
CA VAL A 46 15.29 36.15 -33.33
C VAL A 46 14.05 35.30 -33.63
N THR A 47 13.16 35.80 -34.48
CA THR A 47 12.03 35.05 -35.03
C THR A 47 12.51 34.27 -36.23
N ILE A 48 12.51 32.93 -36.13
CA ILE A 48 12.58 32.04 -37.29
C ILE A 48 11.25 31.28 -37.31
N GLY A 49 10.43 31.59 -38.30
CA GLY A 49 9.23 30.81 -38.62
C GLY A 49 9.65 29.48 -39.25
N MET A 50 9.05 28.40 -38.77
CA MET A 50 8.99 27.14 -39.50
C MET A 50 7.57 26.59 -39.40
N ASP A 51 6.92 26.57 -40.56
CA ASP A 51 5.74 25.76 -40.84
C ASP A 51 6.06 24.29 -40.59
N LEU A 52 5.24 23.62 -39.76
CA LEU A 52 5.28 22.17 -39.60
C LEU A 52 4.01 21.56 -40.19
N TYR A 53 4.17 21.00 -41.38
CA TYR A 53 3.23 20.06 -41.99
C TYR A 53 3.20 18.76 -41.16
N VAL A 54 2.01 18.37 -40.70
CA VAL A 54 1.76 17.03 -40.14
C VAL A 54 1.35 16.12 -41.30
N LEU A 55 2.28 15.27 -41.76
CA LEU A 55 1.98 14.13 -42.61
C LEU A 55 1.98 12.86 -41.77
N TRP A 56 0.83 12.20 -41.72
CA TRP A 56 0.70 10.80 -41.32
C TRP A 56 1.35 9.87 -42.36
N PRO A 57 1.94 8.75 -41.94
CA PRO A 57 1.99 7.58 -42.80
C PRO A 57 1.16 6.42 -42.24
N ASN A 58 0.36 5.87 -43.14
CA ASN A 58 -0.37 4.61 -43.06
C ASN A 58 0.55 3.43 -42.71
N ALA A 59 0.13 2.63 -41.72
CA ALA A 59 0.69 1.31 -41.47
C ALA A 59 0.06 0.32 -42.47
N SER A 60 0.89 -0.24 -43.35
CA SER A 60 0.52 -1.38 -44.21
C SER A 60 1.15 -2.65 -43.65
N HIS A 61 0.33 -3.70 -43.61
CA HIS A 61 0.69 -5.06 -43.21
C HIS A 61 1.88 -5.61 -44.01
N VAL A 62 2.86 -6.20 -43.31
CA VAL A 62 3.89 -7.07 -43.90
C VAL A 62 3.92 -8.39 -43.12
N HIS A 63 3.67 -9.48 -43.83
CA HIS A 63 3.82 -10.87 -43.37
C HIS A 63 5.30 -11.21 -43.11
N PRO A 64 5.63 -12.01 -42.08
CA PRO A 64 7.00 -12.48 -41.87
C PRO A 64 7.30 -13.71 -42.74
N GLN A 65 8.44 -13.67 -43.43
CA GLN A 65 9.08 -14.84 -44.04
C GLN A 65 10.01 -15.55 -43.03
N PRO A 66 10.23 -16.88 -43.19
CA PRO A 66 10.99 -17.67 -42.23
C PRO A 66 12.50 -17.48 -42.37
N ALA A 67 13.19 -17.43 -41.23
CA ALA A 67 14.63 -17.28 -41.15
C ALA A 67 15.35 -18.59 -41.52
N THR A 68 16.31 -18.48 -42.43
CA THR A 68 17.27 -19.51 -42.81
C THR A 68 18.33 -19.71 -41.72
N SER A 69 18.58 -20.98 -41.39
CA SER A 69 19.59 -21.47 -40.46
C SER A 69 21.02 -21.25 -40.98
N ALA A 70 21.86 -20.57 -40.21
CA ALA A 70 23.31 -20.53 -40.41
C ALA A 70 24.01 -21.34 -39.31
N SER A 71 24.82 -22.29 -39.73
CA SER A 71 25.66 -23.17 -38.90
C SER A 71 26.88 -22.44 -38.34
N ILE A 72 27.11 -22.57 -37.03
CA ILE A 72 28.31 -22.08 -36.32
C ILE A 72 29.30 -23.25 -36.18
N PRO A 73 30.61 -23.06 -36.44
CA PRO A 73 31.60 -24.11 -36.24
C PRO A 73 32.00 -24.22 -34.77
N GLN A 74 32.08 -25.47 -34.29
CA GLN A 74 32.67 -25.85 -33.02
C GLN A 74 34.19 -25.65 -33.04
N SER A 75 34.73 -24.99 -32.02
CA SER A 75 36.13 -25.13 -31.63
C SER A 75 36.23 -25.43 -30.14
N HIS A 76 36.93 -26.53 -29.86
CA HIS A 76 37.36 -26.98 -28.55
C HIS A 76 38.37 -26.00 -27.94
N LEU A 77 38.28 -25.76 -26.62
CA LEU A 77 39.43 -25.49 -25.77
C LEU A 77 39.10 -25.84 -24.31
N LEU A 78 39.86 -26.80 -23.78
CA LEU A 78 39.90 -27.24 -22.40
C LEU A 78 40.72 -26.25 -21.55
N SER A 79 40.28 -25.95 -20.33
CA SER A 79 41.17 -25.98 -19.16
C SER A 79 40.37 -25.99 -17.84
N PRO A 80 40.81 -26.73 -16.80
CA PRO A 80 40.11 -26.86 -15.53
C PRO A 80 40.69 -25.91 -14.46
N HIS A 81 39.85 -25.32 -13.62
CA HIS A 81 40.11 -25.01 -12.20
C HIS A 81 38.88 -24.32 -11.61
N ALA A 82 38.03 -25.06 -10.91
CA ALA A 82 37.07 -24.51 -9.97
C ALA A 82 36.85 -25.52 -8.84
N VAL A 83 37.70 -25.43 -7.82
CA VAL A 83 37.58 -26.20 -6.58
C VAL A 83 36.55 -25.50 -5.69
N HIS A 84 35.41 -26.18 -5.51
CA HIS A 84 34.76 -26.45 -4.23
C HIS A 84 34.60 -25.27 -3.23
N LEU A 85 33.54 -24.47 -3.36
CA LEU A 85 33.08 -23.55 -2.29
C LEU A 85 31.55 -23.41 -2.16
N SER A 86 30.74 -24.28 -2.80
CA SER A 86 29.26 -24.19 -2.74
C SER A 86 28.60 -25.03 -1.65
N SER A 87 29.35 -25.85 -0.91
CA SER A 87 28.77 -26.82 0.05
C SER A 87 28.65 -26.32 1.50
N LEU A 88 29.31 -25.22 1.87
CA LEU A 88 29.33 -24.73 3.26
C LEU A 88 28.27 -23.66 3.56
N GLN A 89 27.77 -22.94 2.54
CA GLN A 89 26.71 -21.95 2.74
C GLN A 89 25.33 -22.58 2.98
N HIS A 90 25.07 -23.78 2.44
CA HIS A 90 23.76 -24.41 2.56
C HIS A 90 23.50 -25.07 3.94
N VAL A 91 24.57 -25.40 4.68
CA VAL A 91 24.48 -26.04 6.01
C VAL A 91 24.29 -24.99 7.12
N LEU A 92 24.89 -23.80 7.01
CA LEU A 92 24.74 -22.73 8.01
C LEU A 92 23.36 -22.03 7.99
N GLU A 93 22.67 -22.04 6.85
CA GLU A 93 21.34 -21.42 6.72
C GLU A 93 20.20 -22.29 7.27
N THR A 94 20.40 -23.61 7.38
CA THR A 94 19.36 -24.53 7.88
C THR A 94 19.37 -24.66 9.40
N GLU A 95 20.54 -24.60 10.05
CA GLU A 95 20.66 -24.67 11.51
C GLU A 95 20.12 -23.41 12.20
N THR A 96 20.34 -22.22 11.63
CA THR A 96 19.88 -20.95 12.23
C THR A 96 18.38 -20.73 12.14
N LYS A 97 17.69 -21.22 11.09
CA LYS A 97 16.22 -21.15 10.99
C LYS A 97 15.53 -22.12 11.96
N SER A 98 16.10 -23.30 12.19
CA SER A 98 15.54 -24.30 13.10
C SER A 98 15.66 -23.88 14.57
N GLU A 99 16.78 -23.29 14.96
CA GLU A 99 17.01 -22.87 16.35
C GLU A 99 16.16 -21.63 16.74
N TYR A 100 15.94 -20.71 15.80
CA TYR A 100 15.08 -19.55 16.02
C TYR A 100 13.59 -19.93 16.17
N LEU A 101 13.11 -20.92 15.40
CA LEU A 101 11.73 -21.42 15.52
C LEU A 101 11.54 -22.30 16.76
N SER A 102 12.56 -23.07 17.15
CA SER A 102 12.52 -23.96 18.33
C SER A 102 12.47 -23.19 19.65
N ASN A 103 13.24 -22.10 19.79
CA ASN A 103 13.20 -21.26 20.99
C ASN A 103 11.88 -20.47 21.15
N TYR A 104 11.08 -20.36 20.09
CA TYR A 104 9.77 -19.73 20.16
C TYR A 104 8.69 -20.63 20.80
N HIS A 105 8.89 -21.94 20.83
CA HIS A 105 7.89 -22.90 21.30
C HIS A 105 7.97 -23.26 22.79
N SER A 106 9.08 -22.96 23.48
CA SER A 106 9.31 -23.46 24.86
C SER A 106 8.83 -22.54 26.00
N HIS A 107 8.32 -21.34 25.72
CA HIS A 107 7.90 -20.37 26.74
C HIS A 107 6.41 -20.43 27.17
N SER A 108 5.68 -21.49 26.81
CA SER A 108 4.21 -21.58 26.96
C SER A 108 3.71 -22.23 28.26
N LEU A 109 4.16 -21.80 29.45
CA LEU A 109 3.64 -22.40 30.71
C LEU A 109 3.19 -21.42 31.81
N HIS A 110 3.19 -20.11 31.58
CA HIS A 110 2.48 -19.16 32.44
C HIS A 110 1.65 -18.17 31.61
N ASP A 111 0.65 -18.72 30.93
CA ASP A 111 -0.32 -18.01 30.09
C ASP A 111 -1.33 -17.23 30.96
N GLN A 112 -0.96 -16.02 31.37
CA GLN A 112 -1.95 -15.08 31.91
C GLN A 112 -2.65 -14.38 30.74
N LYS A 113 -3.70 -15.04 30.22
CA LYS A 113 -4.75 -14.53 29.31
C LYS A 113 -4.39 -14.38 27.82
N GLY A 114 -3.33 -15.00 27.32
CA GLY A 114 -3.03 -15.06 25.88
C GLY A 114 -2.56 -13.74 25.27
N HIS A 115 -2.22 -12.73 26.08
CA HIS A 115 -1.68 -11.44 25.62
C HIS A 115 -0.15 -11.44 25.49
N ASP A 116 0.54 -12.48 25.95
CA ASP A 116 2.00 -12.46 26.16
C ASP A 116 2.78 -11.99 24.94
N ARG A 117 2.46 -12.50 23.74
CA ARG A 117 3.15 -12.07 22.52
C ARG A 117 2.87 -10.60 22.18
N VAL A 118 1.64 -10.14 22.34
CA VAL A 118 1.24 -8.75 22.08
C VAL A 118 2.05 -7.80 22.97
N LEU A 119 2.05 -8.09 24.27
CA LEU A 119 2.77 -7.29 25.26
C LEU A 119 4.29 -7.38 25.06
N GLN A 120 4.82 -8.56 24.72
CA GLN A 120 6.24 -8.73 24.38
C GLN A 120 6.65 -7.86 23.20
N MET A 121 5.84 -7.79 22.14
CA MET A 121 6.14 -6.95 20.97
C MET A 121 6.08 -5.46 21.30
N LEU A 122 5.09 -5.02 22.07
CA LEU A 122 4.97 -3.62 22.50
C LEU A 122 6.10 -3.24 23.45
N HIS A 123 6.48 -4.13 24.36
CA HIS A 123 7.63 -3.93 25.25
C HIS A 123 8.95 -3.89 24.48
N LYS A 124 9.17 -4.76 23.50
CA LYS A 124 10.35 -4.73 22.61
C LYS A 124 10.44 -3.41 21.84
N ALA A 125 9.30 -2.78 21.56
CA ALA A 125 9.21 -1.48 20.91
C ALA A 125 9.28 -0.30 21.90
N ASN A 126 9.56 -0.55 23.19
CA ASN A 126 9.60 0.45 24.27
C ASN A 126 8.29 1.25 24.45
N VAL A 127 7.14 0.62 24.19
CA VAL A 127 5.82 1.23 24.40
C VAL A 127 5.37 1.05 25.84
N THR A 128 5.03 2.15 26.51
CA THR A 128 4.37 2.13 27.82
C THR A 128 2.85 2.24 27.65
N LEU A 129 2.10 1.45 28.41
CA LEU A 129 0.64 1.36 28.29
C LEU A 129 -0.02 1.65 29.63
N ASP A 130 -1.07 2.47 29.62
CA ASP A 130 -1.97 2.58 30.76
C ASP A 130 -2.91 1.36 30.83
N ALA A 131 -3.53 1.16 32.00
CA ALA A 131 -4.40 0.00 32.25
C ALA A 131 -5.63 -0.05 31.31
N LYS A 132 -6.17 1.10 30.90
CA LYS A 132 -7.33 1.18 30.01
C LYS A 132 -6.96 0.80 28.58
N THR A 133 -5.79 1.22 28.12
CA THR A 133 -5.27 0.85 26.79
C THR A 133 -4.90 -0.62 26.75
N MET A 134 -4.26 -1.13 27.81
CA MET A 134 -3.94 -2.56 27.94
C MET A 134 -5.18 -3.46 27.87
N ALA A 135 -6.29 -3.04 28.48
CA ALA A 135 -7.56 -3.78 28.44
C ALA A 135 -8.24 -3.83 27.06
N GLN A 136 -7.84 -2.96 26.12
CA GLN A 136 -8.38 -2.93 24.75
C GLN A 136 -7.51 -3.68 23.74
N LEU A 137 -6.29 -4.05 24.12
CA LEU A 137 -5.41 -4.81 23.24
C LEU A 137 -6.01 -6.19 22.94
N PRO A 138 -5.77 -6.74 21.75
CA PRO A 138 -6.19 -8.10 21.46
C PRO A 138 -5.33 -9.12 22.20
N THR A 139 -5.88 -10.31 22.40
CA THR A 139 -5.08 -11.50 22.65
C THR A 139 -4.42 -11.96 21.36
N TRP A 140 -3.34 -12.73 21.47
CA TRP A 140 -2.70 -13.32 20.30
C TRP A 140 -3.63 -14.30 19.58
N SER A 141 -4.44 -15.06 20.33
CA SER A 141 -5.41 -15.99 19.76
C SER A 141 -6.47 -15.28 18.90
N GLN A 142 -6.89 -14.06 19.26
CA GLN A 142 -7.79 -13.25 18.44
C GLN A 142 -7.15 -12.88 17.10
N ILE A 143 -5.89 -12.44 17.12
CA ILE A 143 -5.13 -12.14 15.90
C ILE A 143 -5.01 -13.40 15.02
N VAL A 144 -4.65 -14.54 15.62
CA VAL A 144 -4.52 -15.82 14.91
C VAL A 144 -5.87 -16.29 14.34
N ALA A 145 -6.96 -16.13 15.07
CA ALA A 145 -8.30 -16.51 14.60
C ALA A 145 -8.74 -15.68 13.38
N GLN A 146 -8.32 -14.41 13.32
CA GLN A 146 -8.72 -13.49 12.25
C GLN A 146 -7.80 -13.54 11.02
N TYR A 147 -6.49 -13.76 11.22
CA TYR A 147 -5.48 -13.63 10.18
C TYR A 147 -4.61 -14.87 9.99
N GLY A 148 -4.79 -15.91 10.79
CA GLY A 148 -3.99 -17.12 10.73
C GLY A 148 -2.69 -17.05 11.54
N PRO A 149 -2.00 -18.20 11.69
CA PRO A 149 -0.84 -18.34 12.56
C PRO A 149 0.46 -17.84 11.95
N ASN A 150 0.51 -17.50 10.65
CA ASN A 150 1.72 -17.11 9.93
C ASN A 150 1.45 -15.91 8.99
N PRO A 151 2.47 -15.10 8.66
CA PRO A 151 2.36 -14.13 7.57
C PRO A 151 2.03 -14.83 6.25
N VAL A 152 1.25 -14.17 5.39
CA VAL A 152 0.91 -14.68 4.06
C VAL A 152 1.49 -13.74 3.01
N ILE A 153 2.42 -14.26 2.20
CA ILE A 153 3.16 -13.50 1.18
C ILE A 153 3.02 -14.23 -0.16
N PHE A 154 2.36 -13.58 -1.12
CA PHE A 154 2.29 -14.06 -2.50
C PHE A 154 3.57 -13.72 -3.24
N GLY A 155 4.07 -14.66 -4.07
CA GLY A 155 5.21 -14.43 -4.98
C GLY A 155 6.58 -14.78 -4.40
N LEU A 156 6.66 -15.41 -3.21
CA LEU A 156 7.94 -15.86 -2.63
C LEU A 156 8.70 -16.84 -3.54
N ASP A 157 7.99 -17.57 -4.38
CA ASP A 157 8.53 -18.45 -5.43
C ASP A 157 9.36 -17.68 -6.48
N THR A 158 9.10 -16.39 -6.67
CA THR A 158 9.82 -15.54 -7.64
C THR A 158 11.13 -14.94 -7.10
N CYS A 159 11.43 -15.11 -5.81
CA CYS A 159 12.60 -14.51 -5.17
C CYS A 159 13.92 -14.98 -5.79
N THR A 160 14.06 -16.28 -6.06
CA THR A 160 15.27 -16.83 -6.69
C THR A 160 15.45 -16.28 -8.10
N GLN A 161 14.37 -16.19 -8.89
CA GLN A 161 14.42 -15.57 -10.22
C GLN A 161 14.90 -14.11 -10.13
N PHE A 162 14.38 -13.32 -9.18
CA PHE A 162 14.82 -11.93 -8.99
C PHE A 162 16.31 -11.84 -8.66
N ARG A 163 16.78 -12.62 -7.67
CA ARG A 163 18.19 -12.61 -7.26
C ARG A 163 19.14 -13.05 -8.39
N ASN A 164 18.72 -14.00 -9.21
CA ASN A 164 19.52 -14.48 -10.35
C ASN A 164 19.56 -13.49 -11.50
N THR A 165 18.48 -12.72 -11.70
CA THR A 165 18.36 -11.77 -12.82
C THR A 165 18.98 -10.42 -12.51
N VAL A 166 18.93 -9.98 -11.24
CA VAL A 166 19.38 -8.65 -10.83
C VAL A 166 20.67 -8.74 -10.02
N PRO A 167 21.79 -8.14 -10.50
CA PRO A 167 23.04 -8.08 -9.76
C PRO A 167 22.87 -7.44 -8.39
N GLU A 168 23.59 -7.93 -7.38
CA GLU A 168 23.38 -7.54 -5.98
C GLU A 168 23.48 -6.03 -5.75
N LEU A 169 24.46 -5.38 -6.40
CA LEU A 169 24.68 -3.94 -6.30
C LEU A 169 23.52 -3.13 -6.89
N ARG A 170 22.69 -3.73 -7.75
CA ARG A 170 21.56 -3.08 -8.41
C ARG A 170 20.22 -3.38 -7.74
N ARG A 171 20.09 -4.45 -6.95
CA ARG A 171 18.83 -4.85 -6.30
C ARG A 171 18.22 -3.73 -5.46
N MET A 172 16.92 -3.49 -5.67
CA MET A 172 16.14 -2.50 -4.92
C MET A 172 14.77 -3.08 -4.53
N LEU A 173 14.22 -2.59 -3.42
CA LEU A 173 12.85 -2.82 -2.98
C LEU A 173 12.06 -1.51 -3.08
N GLY A 174 10.81 -1.56 -3.50
CA GLY A 174 9.95 -0.38 -3.55
C GLY A 174 8.50 -0.70 -3.24
N ALA A 175 7.87 0.12 -2.40
CA ALA A 175 6.47 -0.05 -2.05
C ALA A 175 5.54 0.21 -3.24
N ALA A 176 4.53 -0.64 -3.35
CA ALA A 176 3.36 -0.48 -4.21
C ALA A 176 2.11 -0.90 -3.43
N GLY A 177 0.93 -0.51 -3.89
CA GLY A 177 -0.35 -0.87 -3.27
C GLY A 177 -1.40 0.21 -3.51
N MET A 178 -2.67 -0.18 -3.50
CA MET A 178 -3.76 0.80 -3.60
C MET A 178 -3.72 1.79 -2.42
N PHE A 179 -4.44 2.90 -2.54
CA PHE A 179 -4.60 3.82 -1.41
C PHE A 179 -5.11 3.09 -0.17
N SER A 180 -4.69 3.54 1.02
CA SER A 180 -5.11 2.97 2.31
C SER A 180 -4.76 1.49 2.57
N THR A 181 -3.68 0.98 1.97
CA THR A 181 -3.23 -0.41 2.17
C THR A 181 -1.90 -0.56 2.90
N GLY A 182 -1.37 0.52 3.48
CA GLY A 182 -0.14 0.45 4.29
C GLY A 182 1.15 0.64 3.49
N THR A 183 1.11 1.22 2.29
CA THR A 183 2.32 1.52 1.50
C THR A 183 3.36 2.36 2.26
N ASN A 184 2.93 3.29 3.13
CA ASN A 184 3.88 4.05 3.94
C ASN A 184 4.46 3.23 5.09
N LEU A 185 3.64 2.34 5.68
CA LEU A 185 4.06 1.45 6.76
C LEU A 185 5.16 0.50 6.27
N VAL A 186 4.94 -0.19 5.14
CA VAL A 186 5.97 -1.09 4.58
C VAL A 186 7.25 -0.33 4.25
N THR A 187 7.14 0.89 3.71
CA THR A 187 8.32 1.70 3.39
C THR A 187 9.11 2.07 4.64
N SER A 188 8.43 2.52 5.70
CA SER A 188 9.08 2.86 6.97
C SER A 188 9.79 1.63 7.56
N LEU A 189 9.10 0.50 7.60
CA LEU A 189 9.65 -0.76 8.09
C LEU A 189 10.87 -1.23 7.29
N LEU A 190 10.82 -1.18 5.96
CA LEU A 190 11.93 -1.56 5.10
C LEU A 190 13.14 -0.64 5.29
N LYS A 191 12.94 0.68 5.28
CA LYS A 191 14.04 1.65 5.43
C LYS A 191 14.73 1.57 6.79
N SER A 192 13.97 1.29 7.84
CA SER A 192 14.53 1.18 9.19
C SER A 192 15.27 -0.14 9.38
N ASN A 193 14.78 -1.24 8.82
CA ASN A 193 15.18 -2.58 9.23
C ASN A 193 15.90 -3.41 8.16
N CYS A 194 15.78 -3.11 6.87
CA CYS A 194 16.35 -3.92 5.79
C CYS A 194 17.51 -3.20 5.09
N GLN A 195 18.49 -3.96 4.62
CA GLN A 195 19.58 -3.47 3.78
C GLN A 195 20.08 -4.54 2.80
N ILE A 196 20.59 -4.12 1.64
CA ILE A 196 21.29 -5.02 0.70
C ILE A 196 22.81 -4.97 1.00
N PRO A 197 23.44 -6.05 1.50
CA PRO A 197 24.84 -6.01 1.94
C PRO A 197 25.83 -5.50 0.89
N ALA A 198 25.71 -5.96 -0.35
CA ALA A 198 26.56 -5.50 -1.46
C ALA A 198 26.47 -3.98 -1.69
N ARG A 199 25.30 -3.38 -1.48
CA ARG A 199 25.09 -1.94 -1.59
C ARG A 199 25.67 -1.19 -0.40
N VAL A 200 25.52 -1.72 0.82
CA VAL A 200 26.14 -1.13 2.02
C VAL A 200 27.66 -1.16 1.91
N ALA A 201 28.25 -2.25 1.41
CA ALA A 201 29.69 -2.35 1.19
C ALA A 201 30.20 -1.33 0.15
N HIS A 202 29.42 -1.08 -0.91
CA HIS A 202 29.80 -0.15 -1.96
C HIS A 202 29.60 1.32 -1.59
N PHE A 203 28.46 1.68 -0.98
CA PHE A 203 28.12 3.07 -0.67
C PHE A 203 28.51 3.51 0.75
N GLY A 204 28.84 2.57 1.63
CA GLY A 204 29.15 2.80 3.04
C GLY A 204 27.93 2.76 3.96
N VAL A 205 28.19 2.53 5.25
CA VAL A 205 27.16 2.40 6.31
C VAL A 205 26.35 3.68 6.55
N ASN A 206 26.94 4.83 6.25
CA ASN A 206 26.33 6.15 6.44
C ASN A 206 25.56 6.66 5.21
N ALA A 207 25.48 5.87 4.13
CA ALA A 207 24.74 6.25 2.94
C ALA A 207 23.22 6.28 3.20
N THR A 208 22.48 6.88 2.26
CA THR A 208 21.02 6.95 2.34
C THR A 208 20.38 5.56 2.26
N LYS A 209 19.17 5.41 2.81
CA LYS A 209 18.44 4.13 2.76
C LYS A 209 18.11 3.71 1.32
N GLU A 210 17.90 4.69 0.43
CA GLU A 210 17.78 4.46 -1.00
C GLU A 210 19.09 3.94 -1.61
N ALA A 211 20.24 4.45 -1.17
CA ALA A 211 21.54 3.92 -1.58
C ALA A 211 21.73 2.47 -1.08
N HIS A 212 21.15 2.09 0.06
CA HIS A 212 21.10 0.70 0.55
C HIS A 212 20.03 -0.18 -0.11
N GLY A 213 19.27 0.37 -1.06
CA GLY A 213 18.30 -0.37 -1.88
C GLY A 213 16.84 -0.24 -1.42
N MET A 214 16.55 0.49 -0.34
CA MET A 214 15.19 0.63 0.22
C MET A 214 14.53 1.91 -0.29
N ARG A 215 13.67 1.79 -1.32
CA ARG A 215 13.02 2.94 -1.96
C ARG A 215 11.68 3.27 -1.31
N TRP A 216 11.31 4.55 -1.40
CA TRP A 216 9.99 5.02 -0.95
C TRP A 216 8.81 4.40 -1.71
N GLN A 217 8.99 4.20 -3.03
CA GLN A 217 7.99 3.66 -3.93
C GLN A 217 8.64 3.01 -5.15
N VAL A 218 7.86 2.18 -5.86
CA VAL A 218 8.21 1.72 -7.22
C VAL A 218 8.38 2.90 -8.20
N PRO A 219 9.18 2.77 -9.27
CA PRO A 219 9.48 3.86 -10.20
C PRO A 219 8.24 4.49 -10.86
N TRP A 220 7.21 3.70 -11.16
CA TRP A 220 5.95 4.14 -11.77
C TRP A 220 4.92 4.68 -10.75
N GLY A 221 5.30 4.83 -9.48
CA GLY A 221 4.46 5.38 -8.41
C GLY A 221 3.74 4.30 -7.60
N LYS A 222 3.71 4.45 -6.26
CA LYS A 222 3.22 3.40 -5.35
C LYS A 222 1.74 3.03 -5.53
N HIS A 223 0.90 3.94 -6.00
CA HIS A 223 -0.54 3.72 -6.17
C HIS A 223 -0.94 3.41 -7.63
N THR A 224 0.04 3.32 -8.51
CA THR A 224 -0.17 3.10 -9.94
C THR A 224 -0.18 1.58 -10.23
N PRO A 225 -1.11 1.08 -11.08
CA PRO A 225 -1.16 -0.34 -11.42
C PRO A 225 0.11 -0.85 -12.10
N ALA A 226 0.31 -2.18 -12.09
CA ALA A 226 1.47 -2.83 -12.70
C ALA A 226 1.60 -2.60 -14.22
N SER A 227 0.49 -2.40 -14.93
CA SER A 227 0.46 -2.09 -16.38
C SER A 227 1.30 -0.85 -16.75
N TYR A 228 1.45 0.09 -15.83
CA TYR A 228 2.24 1.30 -16.03
C TYR A 228 3.74 1.13 -15.82
N ARG A 229 4.20 -0.06 -15.38
CA ARG A 229 5.60 -0.30 -15.07
C ARG A 229 6.50 0.20 -16.19
N LEU A 230 6.28 -0.22 -17.43
CA LEU A 230 7.15 0.20 -18.55
C LEU A 230 6.75 1.55 -19.15
N ALA A 231 5.48 1.94 -19.06
CA ALA A 231 4.93 3.14 -19.69
C ALA A 231 5.15 4.45 -18.91
N HIS A 232 5.43 4.37 -17.59
CA HIS A 232 5.53 5.56 -16.75
C HIS A 232 6.70 5.48 -15.76
N ALA A 233 7.28 6.63 -15.44
CA ALA A 233 8.22 6.80 -14.33
C ALA A 233 7.96 8.15 -13.67
N THR A 234 7.98 8.17 -12.34
CA THR A 234 7.96 9.40 -11.57
C THR A 234 9.27 10.17 -11.78
N GLU A 235 9.23 11.50 -11.63
CA GLU A 235 10.38 12.37 -11.89
C GLU A 235 11.65 11.90 -11.17
N LYS A 236 11.52 11.56 -9.88
CA LYS A 236 12.61 11.09 -9.02
C LYS A 236 13.14 9.69 -9.37
N ALA A 237 12.54 9.02 -10.36
CA ALA A 237 12.82 7.64 -10.70
C ALA A 237 13.11 7.41 -12.20
N LYS A 238 13.21 8.47 -13.02
CA LYS A 238 13.47 8.35 -14.48
C LYS A 238 14.75 7.58 -14.82
N GLY A 239 15.79 7.69 -13.98
CA GLY A 239 17.09 7.00 -14.18
C GLY A 239 17.19 5.61 -13.56
N ILE A 240 16.08 5.04 -13.08
CA ILE A 240 16.07 3.74 -12.39
C ILE A 240 15.61 2.66 -13.37
N ALA A 241 16.47 1.68 -13.62
CA ALA A 241 16.06 0.48 -14.35
C ALA A 241 14.97 -0.25 -13.54
N LYS A 242 13.83 -0.50 -14.18
CA LYS A 242 12.63 -1.00 -13.51
C LYS A 242 12.71 -2.50 -13.24
N GLU A 243 13.64 -3.16 -13.90
CA GLU A 243 14.04 -4.56 -13.78
C GLU A 243 14.83 -4.80 -12.49
N ASP A 244 15.53 -3.77 -12.00
CA ASP A 244 16.35 -3.86 -10.79
C ASP A 244 15.54 -3.83 -9.48
N LEU A 245 14.24 -3.58 -9.59
CA LEU A 245 13.37 -3.32 -8.45
C LEU A 245 12.34 -4.43 -8.28
N LEU A 246 12.29 -5.00 -7.07
CA LEU A 246 11.25 -5.92 -6.63
C LEU A 246 10.10 -5.11 -5.98
N PRO A 247 8.90 -5.09 -6.58
CA PRO A 247 7.76 -4.42 -5.99
C PRO A 247 7.27 -5.16 -4.75
N ILE A 248 7.12 -4.42 -3.66
CA ILE A 248 6.49 -4.90 -2.42
C ILE A 248 5.08 -4.31 -2.37
N VAL A 249 4.13 -5.08 -2.88
CA VAL A 249 2.74 -4.68 -3.03
C VAL A 249 1.99 -4.95 -1.73
N THR A 250 1.43 -3.92 -1.11
CA THR A 250 0.58 -4.09 0.06
C THR A 250 -0.87 -4.29 -0.35
N ILE A 251 -1.50 -5.35 0.15
CA ILE A 251 -2.93 -5.64 0.02
C ILE A 251 -3.60 -5.55 1.40
N ARG A 252 -4.89 -5.29 1.45
CA ARG A 252 -5.68 -5.22 2.68
C ARG A 252 -6.99 -5.98 2.48
N ASN A 253 -7.59 -6.48 3.57
CA ASN A 253 -8.93 -7.07 3.50
C ASN A 253 -9.90 -6.15 2.71
N PRO A 254 -10.55 -6.64 1.64
CA PRO A 254 -11.30 -5.79 0.70
C PRO A 254 -12.43 -5.01 1.37
N TRP A 255 -13.11 -5.61 2.34
CA TRP A 255 -14.18 -4.95 3.12
C TRP A 255 -13.64 -3.77 3.93
N ARG A 256 -12.52 -3.97 4.63
CA ARG A 256 -11.86 -2.89 5.39
C ARG A 256 -11.27 -1.84 4.49
N TRP A 257 -10.79 -2.22 3.31
CA TRP A 257 -10.26 -1.31 2.33
C TRP A 257 -11.36 -0.39 1.78
N MET A 258 -12.51 -0.94 1.36
CA MET A 258 -13.66 -0.14 0.90
C MET A 258 -14.16 0.83 1.96
N GLN A 259 -14.29 0.40 3.22
CA GLN A 259 -14.59 1.30 4.36
C GLN A 259 -13.58 2.45 4.48
N SER A 260 -12.31 2.18 4.18
CA SER A 260 -11.26 3.19 4.23
C SER A 260 -11.37 4.19 3.08
N MET A 261 -11.74 3.71 1.90
CA MET A 261 -11.98 4.54 0.71
C MET A 261 -13.20 5.45 0.91
N CYS A 262 -14.23 5.00 1.61
CA CYS A 262 -15.36 5.84 2.03
C CYS A 262 -14.94 7.07 2.87
N LYS A 263 -13.92 6.90 3.71
CA LYS A 263 -13.43 8.00 4.56
C LYS A 263 -12.50 8.94 3.82
N ASN A 264 -11.68 8.38 2.93
CA ASN A 264 -10.70 9.11 2.16
C ASN A 264 -10.63 8.49 0.77
N PRO A 265 -11.32 9.06 -0.25
CA PRO A 265 -11.34 8.50 -1.59
C PRO A 265 -10.04 8.77 -2.38
N TYR A 266 -9.19 9.68 -1.89
CA TYR A 266 -7.95 10.11 -2.56
C TYR A 266 -8.22 10.60 -3.99
N SER A 267 -7.61 9.96 -5.01
CA SER A 267 -7.84 10.28 -6.42
C SER A 267 -8.98 9.48 -7.05
N ALA A 268 -9.60 8.54 -6.32
CA ALA A 268 -10.79 7.86 -6.77
C ALA A 268 -12.02 8.78 -6.64
N ARG A 269 -12.96 8.63 -7.57
CA ARG A 269 -14.18 9.44 -7.69
C ARG A 269 -15.35 8.53 -8.03
N TRP A 270 -16.38 8.56 -7.18
CA TRP A 270 -17.68 7.91 -7.40
C TRP A 270 -18.75 8.52 -6.47
N PRO A 271 -20.05 8.37 -6.77
CA PRO A 271 -21.13 8.80 -5.89
C PRO A 271 -21.17 7.99 -4.57
N HIS A 272 -20.78 8.59 -3.43
CA HIS A 272 -20.67 7.85 -2.15
C HIS A 272 -21.04 8.64 -0.87
N HIS A 273 -21.63 9.82 -1.01
CA HIS A 273 -21.84 10.71 0.14
C HIS A 273 -22.96 10.25 1.09
N GLN A 274 -24.00 9.57 0.57
CA GLN A 274 -25.16 9.14 1.36
C GLN A 274 -25.12 7.65 1.71
N ILE A 275 -24.68 6.84 0.75
CA ILE A 275 -24.48 5.41 0.86
C ILE A 275 -23.01 5.17 0.53
N CYS A 276 -22.32 4.34 1.31
CA CYS A 276 -20.95 3.97 1.02
C CYS A 276 -20.70 2.52 1.43
N PRO A 277 -20.08 1.69 0.56
CA PRO A 277 -19.37 2.03 -0.67
C PRO A 277 -20.22 2.42 -1.88
N HIS A 278 -21.54 2.16 -1.88
CA HIS A 278 -22.46 2.40 -3.00
C HIS A 278 -21.95 1.72 -4.27
N LEU A 279 -21.90 0.38 -4.22
CA LEU A 279 -21.43 -0.46 -5.31
C LEU A 279 -22.46 -0.56 -6.43
N GLN A 280 -23.74 -0.55 -6.09
CA GLN A 280 -24.84 -0.66 -7.05
C GLN A 280 -25.95 0.37 -6.77
N ASP A 281 -26.60 0.81 -7.85
CA ASP A 281 -27.91 1.45 -7.81
C ASP A 281 -28.97 0.37 -8.09
N ILE A 282 -30.06 0.41 -7.34
CA ILE A 282 -31.19 -0.50 -7.52
C ILE A 282 -32.43 0.32 -7.83
N VAL A 283 -32.91 0.19 -9.06
CA VAL A 283 -34.10 0.88 -9.55
C VAL A 283 -35.12 -0.17 -10.00
N GLY A 284 -36.09 -0.46 -9.14
CA GLY A 284 -37.02 -1.58 -9.36
C GLY A 284 -36.29 -2.91 -9.21
N ASP A 285 -36.39 -3.77 -10.23
CA ASP A 285 -35.71 -5.08 -10.27
C ASP A 285 -34.33 -5.01 -10.96
N ASP A 286 -33.96 -3.83 -11.51
CA ASP A 286 -32.70 -3.64 -12.22
C ASP A 286 -31.61 -3.14 -11.26
N ALA A 287 -30.51 -3.91 -11.18
CA ALA A 287 -29.30 -3.53 -10.46
C ALA A 287 -28.21 -3.10 -11.45
N SER A 288 -27.66 -1.90 -11.26
CA SER A 288 -26.56 -1.37 -12.08
C SER A 288 -25.36 -1.02 -11.22
N TRP A 289 -24.15 -1.28 -11.72
CA TRP A 289 -22.93 -0.96 -10.98
C TRP A 289 -22.64 0.55 -11.01
N ILE A 290 -22.18 1.09 -9.87
CA ILE A 290 -21.77 2.49 -9.75
C ILE A 290 -20.31 2.63 -10.20
N PRO A 291 -20.03 3.29 -11.34
CA PRO A 291 -18.68 3.39 -11.87
C PRO A 291 -17.76 4.19 -10.96
N VAL A 292 -16.49 3.80 -10.93
CA VAL A 292 -15.41 4.51 -10.23
C VAL A 292 -14.38 4.96 -11.23
N THR A 293 -13.99 6.23 -11.14
CA THR A 293 -12.86 6.76 -11.92
C THR A 293 -11.68 7.05 -11.00
N VAL A 294 -10.47 6.69 -11.42
CA VAL A 294 -9.24 6.92 -10.67
C VAL A 294 -8.23 7.66 -11.53
N LYS A 295 -7.77 8.80 -11.03
CA LYS A 295 -6.64 9.51 -11.65
C LYS A 295 -5.31 8.93 -11.16
N TYR A 296 -4.56 8.34 -12.08
CA TYR A 296 -3.16 7.97 -11.91
C TYR A 296 -2.23 9.06 -12.44
N GLY A 297 -0.91 8.91 -12.23
CA GLY A 297 0.07 9.90 -12.68
C GLY A 297 0.13 10.08 -14.20
N ALA A 298 -0.22 9.05 -14.96
CA ALA A 298 -0.11 9.04 -16.43
C ALA A 298 -1.45 9.06 -17.17
N ALA A 299 -2.53 8.57 -16.56
CA ALA A 299 -3.86 8.60 -17.15
C ALA A 299 -4.95 8.56 -16.08
N GLU A 300 -6.19 8.74 -16.53
CA GLU A 300 -7.38 8.48 -15.75
C GLU A 300 -8.02 7.18 -16.27
N GLU A 301 -8.39 6.29 -15.37
CA GLU A 301 -9.03 5.00 -15.71
C GLU A 301 -10.39 4.88 -15.03
N SER A 302 -11.32 4.19 -15.70
CA SER A 302 -12.66 3.91 -15.18
C SER A 302 -12.83 2.41 -14.93
N TYR A 303 -13.51 2.11 -13.83
CA TYR A 303 -13.81 0.78 -13.34
C TYR A 303 -15.31 0.63 -13.13
N GLN A 304 -15.80 -0.60 -13.25
CA GLN A 304 -17.24 -0.87 -13.15
C GLN A 304 -17.83 -0.50 -11.77
N SER A 305 -17.09 -0.76 -10.69
CA SER A 305 -17.39 -0.23 -9.35
C SER A 305 -16.18 -0.30 -8.42
N LEU A 306 -16.34 0.12 -7.16
CA LEU A 306 -15.22 0.18 -6.19
C LEU A 306 -14.61 -1.20 -5.92
N VAL A 307 -15.42 -2.26 -5.91
CA VAL A 307 -14.93 -3.64 -5.77
C VAL A 307 -14.21 -4.14 -7.02
N HIS A 308 -14.68 -3.76 -8.21
CA HIS A 308 -13.99 -4.09 -9.48
C HIS A 308 -12.63 -3.40 -9.56
N LEU A 309 -12.55 -2.13 -9.14
CA LEU A 309 -11.28 -1.43 -8.98
C LEU A 309 -10.31 -2.20 -8.07
N TYR A 310 -10.78 -2.77 -6.94
CA TYR A 310 -9.92 -3.60 -6.08
C TYR A 310 -9.40 -4.84 -6.84
N ASN A 311 -10.31 -5.62 -7.42
CA ASN A 311 -9.96 -6.87 -8.08
C ASN A 311 -9.01 -6.66 -9.27
N GLU A 312 -9.37 -5.75 -10.17
CA GLU A 312 -8.62 -5.48 -11.40
C GLU A 312 -7.22 -4.94 -11.09
N TRP A 313 -7.10 -4.01 -10.13
CA TRP A 313 -5.81 -3.44 -9.74
C TRP A 313 -4.84 -4.51 -9.21
N TYR A 314 -5.30 -5.42 -8.34
CA TYR A 314 -4.45 -6.50 -7.83
C TYR A 314 -4.22 -7.62 -8.84
N ALA A 315 -5.18 -7.90 -9.74
CA ALA A 315 -4.99 -8.88 -10.81
C ALA A 315 -3.80 -8.51 -11.70
N LEU A 316 -3.60 -7.22 -11.98
CA LEU A 316 -2.43 -6.75 -12.74
C LEU A 316 -1.09 -7.08 -12.06
N TYR A 317 -1.02 -7.08 -10.73
CA TYR A 317 0.17 -7.52 -10.00
C TYR A 317 0.25 -9.04 -9.84
N ARG A 318 -0.90 -9.72 -9.66
CA ARG A 318 -0.99 -11.18 -9.62
C ARG A 318 -0.45 -11.80 -10.89
N ASP A 319 -0.85 -11.26 -12.03
CA ASP A 319 -0.64 -11.86 -13.34
C ASP A 319 0.60 -11.27 -14.04
N ALA A 320 1.34 -10.41 -13.33
CA ALA A 320 2.61 -9.85 -13.79
C ALA A 320 3.65 -10.94 -14.06
N SER A 321 4.32 -10.85 -15.21
CA SER A 321 5.36 -11.78 -15.66
C SER A 321 6.74 -11.57 -15.01
N TYR A 322 6.83 -10.67 -14.04
CA TYR A 322 8.08 -10.28 -13.38
C TYR A 322 7.99 -10.53 -11.87
N PRO A 323 9.12 -10.69 -11.16
CA PRO A 323 9.11 -10.92 -9.72
C PRO A 323 8.44 -9.79 -8.94
N ARG A 324 7.59 -10.15 -7.99
CA ARG A 324 6.86 -9.24 -7.09
C ARG A 324 6.47 -9.99 -5.83
N LEU A 325 6.30 -9.26 -4.74
CA LEU A 325 5.66 -9.77 -3.54
C LEU A 325 4.35 -9.02 -3.30
N ILE A 326 3.29 -9.74 -2.91
CA ILE A 326 2.06 -9.15 -2.40
C ILE A 326 1.89 -9.58 -0.94
N ILE A 327 1.82 -8.62 -0.01
CA ILE A 327 1.78 -8.84 1.44
C ILE A 327 0.57 -8.17 2.07
N ARG A 328 -0.01 -8.79 3.10
CA ARG A 328 -1.13 -8.20 3.84
C ARG A 328 -0.64 -7.02 4.69
N MET A 329 -1.42 -5.94 4.69
CA MET A 329 -1.23 -4.81 5.60
C MET A 329 -1.27 -5.29 7.05
N GLU A 330 -2.13 -6.25 7.34
CA GLU A 330 -2.33 -6.80 8.67
C GLU A 330 -1.11 -7.57 9.18
N ASP A 331 -0.36 -8.25 8.30
CA ASP A 331 0.90 -8.89 8.66
C ASP A 331 1.99 -7.86 8.98
N LEU A 332 1.98 -6.70 8.30
CA LEU A 332 2.88 -5.59 8.65
C LEU A 332 2.55 -4.94 10.00
N ILE A 333 1.32 -5.10 10.51
CA ILE A 333 0.92 -4.57 11.81
C ILE A 333 1.27 -5.57 12.92
N PHE A 334 0.87 -6.83 12.76
CA PHE A 334 0.93 -7.83 13.82
C PHE A 334 2.19 -8.71 13.79
N ARG A 335 2.89 -8.76 12.65
CA ARG A 335 4.04 -9.65 12.38
C ARG A 335 5.09 -8.95 11.54
N ALA A 336 5.36 -7.68 11.87
CA ALA A 336 6.17 -6.82 11.02
C ALA A 336 7.59 -7.37 10.86
N GLU A 337 8.20 -7.90 11.93
CA GLU A 337 9.57 -8.44 11.90
C GLU A 337 9.65 -9.68 11.01
N GLU A 338 8.74 -10.62 11.15
CA GLU A 338 8.69 -11.84 10.34
C GLU A 338 8.43 -11.51 8.86
N THR A 339 7.47 -10.62 8.60
CA THR A 339 7.08 -10.22 7.24
C THR A 339 8.22 -9.48 6.54
N VAL A 340 8.82 -8.51 7.22
CA VAL A 340 9.91 -7.69 6.66
C VAL A 340 11.18 -8.53 6.49
N THR A 341 11.44 -9.49 7.36
CA THR A 341 12.55 -10.45 7.20
C THR A 341 12.39 -11.25 5.91
N ALA A 342 11.23 -11.87 5.69
CA ALA A 342 10.97 -12.64 4.47
C ALA A 342 11.08 -11.78 3.20
N VAL A 343 10.54 -10.55 3.23
CA VAL A 343 10.66 -9.59 2.12
C VAL A 343 12.11 -9.19 1.87
N CYS A 344 12.88 -8.93 2.92
CA CYS A 344 14.29 -8.52 2.81
C CYS A 344 15.16 -9.64 2.23
N GLU A 345 15.02 -10.87 2.75
CA GLU A 345 15.71 -12.07 2.27
C GLU A 345 15.37 -12.38 0.81
N CYS A 346 14.11 -12.15 0.40
CA CYS A 346 13.69 -12.34 -1.00
C CYS A 346 14.57 -11.57 -1.98
N ALA A 347 14.94 -10.32 -1.64
CA ALA A 347 15.81 -9.48 -2.44
C ALA A 347 17.31 -9.74 -2.25
N GLY A 348 17.70 -10.76 -1.47
CA GLY A 348 19.09 -10.99 -1.06
C GLY A 348 19.59 -9.94 -0.07
N GLY A 349 18.67 -9.29 0.65
CA GLY A 349 18.96 -8.39 1.76
C GLY A 349 19.05 -9.12 3.09
N LEU A 350 19.44 -8.37 4.13
CA LEU A 350 19.45 -8.82 5.51
C LEU A 350 18.77 -7.80 6.42
N ILE A 351 18.13 -8.29 7.48
CA ILE A 351 17.73 -7.42 8.59
C ILE A 351 18.98 -6.85 9.26
N ARG A 352 18.93 -5.56 9.55
CA ARG A 352 19.96 -4.82 10.26
C ARG A 352 20.20 -5.43 11.64
N ARG A 353 21.47 -5.72 11.94
CA ARG A 353 21.91 -6.31 13.22
C ARG A 353 22.60 -5.29 14.13
N ASP A 354 22.85 -4.10 13.62
CA ASP A 354 23.46 -2.97 14.33
C ASP A 354 22.46 -2.24 15.24
N GLN A 355 21.18 -2.62 15.20
CA GLN A 355 20.12 -2.06 16.01
C GLN A 355 19.00 -3.09 16.21
N PRO A 356 18.17 -2.96 17.26
CA PRO A 356 16.92 -3.71 17.37
C PRO A 356 15.98 -3.42 16.21
N PHE A 357 15.08 -4.36 15.89
CA PHE A 357 14.02 -4.14 14.92
C PHE A 357 13.14 -2.97 15.35
N GLN A 358 13.01 -1.97 14.50
CA GLN A 358 12.26 -0.74 14.76
C GLN A 358 10.84 -0.86 14.23
N GLN A 359 9.88 -0.72 15.14
CA GLN A 359 8.46 -0.55 14.82
C GLN A 359 8.12 0.94 14.73
N PRO A 360 7.35 1.39 13.73
CA PRO A 360 6.81 2.75 13.73
C PRO A 360 5.80 2.92 14.86
N LEU A 361 6.20 3.58 15.94
CA LEU A 361 5.34 3.82 17.11
C LEU A 361 4.25 4.83 16.79
N GLU A 362 4.66 5.92 16.16
CA GLU A 362 3.78 6.94 15.66
C GLU A 362 3.27 6.58 14.26
N SER A 363 2.30 7.35 13.76
CA SER A 363 1.78 7.08 12.43
C SER A 363 2.86 7.19 11.33
N ALA A 364 2.81 6.25 10.38
CA ALA A 364 3.65 6.27 9.18
C ALA A 364 3.32 7.42 8.19
N LYS A 365 2.45 8.37 8.56
CA LYS A 365 2.05 9.52 7.74
C LYS A 365 2.35 10.87 8.40
N ASN A 366 3.04 10.91 9.54
CA ASN A 366 3.23 12.14 10.31
C ASN A 366 3.96 13.25 9.56
N ASP A 367 4.79 12.87 8.59
CA ASP A 367 5.60 13.77 7.77
C ASP A 367 4.84 14.33 6.56
N SER A 368 3.60 13.92 6.35
CA SER A 368 2.86 14.15 5.12
C SER A 368 1.68 15.10 5.40
N PRO A 369 1.66 16.32 4.81
CA PRO A 369 0.62 17.31 5.05
C PRO A 369 -0.79 16.78 4.78
N GLY A 370 -1.75 17.06 5.68
CA GLY A 370 -3.16 16.65 5.52
C GLY A 370 -3.50 15.25 6.04
N HIS A 371 -2.72 14.71 6.98
CA HIS A 371 -2.89 13.36 7.52
C HIS A 371 -2.98 13.27 9.05
N ASP A 372 -3.58 14.28 9.68
CA ASP A 372 -3.72 14.41 11.14
C ASP A 372 -4.56 13.30 11.81
N THR A 373 -5.21 12.44 11.02
CA THR A 373 -6.08 11.34 11.50
C THR A 373 -5.40 9.96 11.47
N SER A 374 -4.11 9.95 11.22
CA SER A 374 -3.36 8.71 11.10
C SER A 374 -3.02 8.15 12.49
N ILE A 375 -3.04 6.82 12.62
CA ILE A 375 -3.00 6.13 13.91
C ILE A 375 -1.64 5.50 14.15
N GLY A 376 -1.18 5.52 15.40
CA GLY A 376 0.06 4.87 15.84
C GLY A 376 -0.06 3.35 15.94
N MET A 377 1.00 2.71 16.42
CA MET A 377 1.09 1.25 16.53
C MET A 377 -0.02 0.68 17.42
N VAL A 378 -0.22 1.23 18.62
CA VAL A 378 -1.16 0.69 19.60
C VAL A 378 -2.60 0.81 19.11
N GLU A 379 -2.99 1.96 18.57
CA GLU A 379 -4.32 2.16 18.00
C GLU A 379 -4.53 1.30 16.76
N ALA A 380 -3.50 1.05 15.95
CA ALA A 380 -3.58 0.12 14.84
C ALA A 380 -3.86 -1.31 15.33
N TRP A 381 -3.15 -1.77 16.37
CA TRP A 381 -3.39 -3.07 16.96
C TRP A 381 -4.81 -3.23 17.49
N ILE A 382 -5.32 -2.24 18.24
CA ILE A 382 -6.69 -2.24 18.75
C ILE A 382 -7.69 -2.26 17.60
N LYS A 383 -7.53 -1.37 16.61
CA LYS A 383 -8.48 -1.19 15.51
C LYS A 383 -8.54 -2.39 14.57
N TYR A 384 -7.40 -2.94 14.18
CA TYR A 384 -7.33 -3.98 13.15
C TYR A 384 -7.57 -5.38 13.71
N SER A 385 -7.48 -5.57 15.03
CA SER A 385 -7.83 -6.83 15.68
C SER A 385 -9.31 -7.00 16.00
N GLN A 386 -10.10 -5.93 15.93
CA GLN A 386 -11.55 -6.07 16.08
C GLN A 386 -12.11 -6.91 14.92
N PRO A 387 -13.12 -7.76 15.15
CA PRO A 387 -13.81 -8.44 14.06
C PRO A 387 -14.50 -7.43 13.12
N LEU A 388 -14.83 -7.88 11.91
CA LEU A 388 -15.67 -7.08 11.01
C LEU A 388 -17.08 -6.97 11.62
N ARG A 389 -17.67 -5.78 11.52
CA ARG A 389 -19.09 -5.57 11.87
C ARG A 389 -19.99 -6.36 10.90
N PRO A 390 -21.22 -6.73 11.28
CA PRO A 390 -22.19 -7.31 10.36
C PRO A 390 -22.29 -6.50 9.07
N ASN A 391 -22.27 -7.18 7.93
CA ASN A 391 -22.25 -6.62 6.58
C ASN A 391 -21.13 -5.59 6.33
N ALA A 392 -20.04 -5.63 7.11
CA ALA A 392 -19.03 -4.56 7.19
C ALA A 392 -19.63 -3.16 7.51
N GLY A 393 -20.84 -3.08 8.05
CA GLY A 393 -21.58 -1.83 8.20
C GLY A 393 -22.06 -1.21 6.89
N PHE A 394 -22.12 -1.97 5.80
CA PHE A 394 -22.69 -1.56 4.51
C PHE A 394 -24.21 -1.80 4.50
N THR A 395 -24.89 -1.29 3.47
CA THR A 395 -26.25 -1.70 3.16
C THR A 395 -26.27 -3.18 2.76
N LYS A 396 -27.44 -3.82 2.86
CA LYS A 396 -27.58 -5.24 2.50
C LYS A 396 -27.28 -5.46 1.01
N GLU A 397 -27.70 -4.51 0.19
CA GLU A 397 -27.50 -4.46 -1.25
C GLU A 397 -26.02 -4.39 -1.58
N ASP A 398 -25.27 -3.45 -0.98
CA ASP A 398 -23.82 -3.34 -1.17
C ASP A 398 -23.07 -4.56 -0.65
N TYR A 399 -23.49 -5.13 0.47
CA TYR A 399 -22.87 -6.35 1.00
C TYR A 399 -23.07 -7.54 0.04
N ASN A 400 -24.28 -7.73 -0.49
CA ASN A 400 -24.57 -8.81 -1.44
C ASN A 400 -23.82 -8.62 -2.76
N ALA A 401 -23.82 -7.39 -3.29
CA ALA A 401 -23.09 -7.03 -4.50
C ALA A 401 -21.58 -7.24 -4.31
N GLY A 402 -21.02 -6.77 -3.20
CA GLY A 402 -19.62 -6.96 -2.85
C GLY A 402 -19.25 -8.43 -2.66
N SER A 403 -20.09 -9.20 -1.98
CA SER A 403 -19.85 -10.63 -1.73
C SER A 403 -19.84 -11.45 -3.02
N THR A 404 -20.63 -11.03 -4.01
CA THR A 404 -20.67 -11.66 -5.33
C THR A 404 -19.48 -11.26 -6.19
N ALA A 405 -19.05 -10.00 -6.10
CA ALA A 405 -18.04 -9.44 -7.00
C ALA A 405 -16.59 -9.58 -6.50
N ILE A 406 -16.32 -9.66 -5.20
CA ILE A 406 -14.95 -9.84 -4.69
C ILE A 406 -14.35 -11.12 -5.25
N ASP A 407 -13.15 -11.03 -5.85
CA ASP A 407 -12.47 -12.18 -6.41
C ASP A 407 -12.14 -13.20 -5.28
N PRO A 408 -12.68 -14.44 -5.34
CA PRO A 408 -12.50 -15.43 -4.30
C PRO A 408 -11.04 -15.83 -4.12
N PHE A 409 -10.18 -15.63 -5.13
CA PHE A 409 -8.74 -15.84 -5.00
C PHE A 409 -8.15 -15.01 -3.86
N TRP A 410 -8.49 -13.71 -3.77
CA TRP A 410 -7.92 -12.83 -2.74
C TRP A 410 -8.38 -13.22 -1.34
N MET A 411 -9.65 -13.60 -1.21
CA MET A 411 -10.21 -14.04 0.06
C MET A 411 -9.57 -15.34 0.53
N SER A 412 -9.47 -16.32 -0.36
CA SER A 412 -8.88 -17.64 -0.04
C SER A 412 -7.38 -17.55 0.21
N TYR A 413 -6.62 -16.93 -0.69
CA TYR A 413 -5.16 -16.91 -0.62
C TYR A 413 -4.67 -16.19 0.64
N PHE A 414 -5.24 -15.01 0.92
CA PHE A 414 -4.87 -14.19 2.08
C PHE A 414 -5.65 -14.51 3.34
N GLN A 415 -6.46 -15.58 3.33
CA GLN A 415 -7.24 -16.05 4.47
C GLN A 415 -8.14 -14.95 5.05
N TYR A 416 -8.67 -14.08 4.19
CA TYR A 416 -9.59 -13.05 4.63
C TYR A 416 -10.97 -13.65 4.88
N GLN A 417 -11.59 -13.20 5.96
CA GLN A 417 -12.96 -13.55 6.28
C GLN A 417 -13.91 -12.50 5.72
N SER A 418 -15.04 -12.98 5.19
CA SER A 418 -16.19 -12.12 4.92
C SER A 418 -16.82 -11.66 6.23
N PRO A 419 -17.41 -10.46 6.27
CA PRO A 419 -18.18 -10.01 7.41
C PRO A 419 -19.35 -10.98 7.69
N PRO A 420 -19.74 -11.17 8.95
CA PRO A 420 -20.98 -11.87 9.27
C PRO A 420 -22.18 -11.13 8.67
N VAL A 421 -23.26 -11.85 8.37
CA VAL A 421 -24.52 -11.28 7.86
C VAL A 421 -25.29 -10.56 8.95
#